data_AF-A0A9Q9F9Z2-F1
#
_entry.id   AF-A0A9Q9F9Z2-F1
#
_cell.length_a   1.000
_cell.length_b   1.000
_cell.length_c   1.000
_cell.angle_alpha   90.00
_cell.angle_beta   90.00
_cell.angle_gamma   90.00
#
_symmetry.space_group_name_H-M   'P 1'
#
loop_
_entity.id
_entity.type
_entity.pdbx_description
1 polymer ?
#
loop_
_entity_poly.entity_id
_entity_poly.type
_entity_poly.pdbx_seq_one_letter_code
_entity_poly.pdbx_strand_id
1 'polypeptide(L)'
;MIPVRARVFRNVNDEWEEMCMGIVFRIENGCIFIEDDGTGKCFEILLIEKQCGKSERHVAIVYDDIEEYAVCFETEKIRDDFVEFVERDILGKDGMGIEEASERGAGVFSSLLRTSKYMDASVFGKMLESRDGVLDLLRMESFHLFRMLLENGEKVFELFGVSFSNKITPYGFYREVVAKNLDEDTARVYEGFLVMMSKQELTRNESKVAEMSDEEIRDFLKKCGGSSCKVGNVEAYLERIYRDNEYFFETFYYLCFIFREKMSEAIDFARILYKTKSLIGEKSFDDGLLYVIEGLYVLLDVCKPEKLDMFYMEVSGLFDSLESHPDLQNLLLYLLANHGFRTRELLVNTGLMERIFASRHKNSMSPVFISKVLLQIVSCGSRFIHKYFIRNDLFRNVAGMYRQRQRDAAYSIFLQAFTEANGDMKTYLDKYAQS
;
A
#
# COMPACT_ATOMS: atom_id res chain seq x y z
N MET A 1 22.95 -7.29 -9.49
CA MET A 1 23.29 -7.40 -8.04
C MET A 1 23.55 -8.87 -7.72
N ILE A 2 24.64 -9.21 -7.03
CA ILE A 2 24.91 -10.60 -6.61
C ILE A 2 24.10 -10.86 -5.33
N PRO A 3 23.18 -11.83 -5.30
CA PRO A 3 22.42 -12.15 -4.09
C PRO A 3 23.39 -12.67 -3.02
N VAL A 4 23.39 -12.03 -1.85
CA VAL A 4 24.29 -12.41 -0.76
C VAL A 4 23.61 -13.49 0.07
N ARG A 5 24.10 -14.73 -0.02
CA ARG A 5 23.55 -15.85 0.74
C ARG A 5 24.24 -15.98 2.09
N ALA A 6 23.45 -16.18 3.13
CA ALA A 6 23.88 -16.28 4.51
C ALA A 6 23.14 -17.42 5.21
N ARG A 7 23.86 -18.14 6.07
CA ARG A 7 23.29 -19.12 7.00
C ARG A 7 23.57 -18.65 8.42
N VAL A 8 22.53 -18.51 9.23
CA VAL A 8 22.57 -17.91 10.55
C VAL A 8 22.34 -18.97 11.61
N PHE A 9 23.17 -18.93 12.63
CA PHE A 9 23.03 -19.71 13.85
C PHE A 9 22.95 -18.79 15.06
N ARG A 10 22.24 -19.20 16.10
CA ARG A 10 22.19 -18.52 17.40
C ARG A 10 22.84 -19.42 18.44
N ASN A 11 23.63 -18.85 19.34
CA ASN A 11 24.14 -19.56 20.50
C ASN A 11 23.04 -19.69 21.56
N VAL A 12 22.73 -20.91 21.98
CA VAL A 12 21.82 -21.22 23.08
C VAL A 12 22.48 -22.27 23.97
N ASN A 13 22.82 -21.89 25.21
CA ASN A 13 23.48 -22.77 26.19
C ASN A 13 24.76 -23.44 25.65
N ASP A 14 25.65 -22.68 25.00
CA ASP A 14 26.90 -23.15 24.39
C ASP A 14 26.70 -24.11 23.18
N GLU A 15 25.48 -24.22 22.65
CA GLU A 15 25.19 -24.95 21.41
C GLU A 15 24.68 -23.99 20.31
N TRP A 16 25.13 -24.23 19.08
CA TRP A 16 24.72 -23.43 17.92
C TRP A 16 23.45 -24.01 17.27
N GLU A 17 22.35 -23.30 17.38
CA GLU A 17 21.09 -23.64 16.74
C GLU A 17 20.95 -22.91 15.41
N GLU A 18 20.65 -23.64 14.32
CA GLU A 18 20.42 -23.05 13.01
C GLU A 18 19.09 -22.30 12.99
N MET A 19 19.14 -21.00 12.66
CA MET A 19 17.98 -20.12 12.65
C MET A 19 17.43 -19.87 11.25
N CYS A 20 18.33 -19.68 10.28
CA CYS A 20 17.95 -19.28 8.93
C CYS A 20 19.04 -19.65 7.91
N MET A 21 18.67 -20.04 6.70
CA MET A 21 19.55 -20.05 5.53
C MET A 21 18.83 -19.29 4.42
N GLY A 22 19.42 -18.21 3.90
CA GLY A 22 18.68 -17.30 3.04
C GLY A 22 19.50 -16.25 2.32
N ILE A 23 18.82 -15.30 1.67
CA ILE A 23 19.44 -14.17 0.96
C ILE A 23 19.29 -12.89 1.80
N VAL A 24 20.40 -12.17 2.03
CA VAL A 24 20.37 -10.81 2.58
C VAL A 24 19.78 -9.87 1.52
N PHE A 25 18.62 -9.28 1.79
CA PHE A 25 17.87 -8.50 0.79
C PHE A 25 17.67 -7.04 1.16
N ARG A 26 17.84 -6.67 2.43
CA ARG A 26 17.74 -5.27 2.91
C ARG A 26 18.71 -5.06 4.08
N ILE A 27 19.23 -3.84 4.16
CA ILE A 27 19.90 -3.33 5.35
C ILE A 27 19.31 -1.98 5.67
N GLU A 28 18.83 -1.80 6.90
CA GLU A 28 18.19 -0.57 7.34
C GLU A 28 18.27 -0.45 8.85
N ASN A 29 18.45 0.77 9.35
CA ASN A 29 18.50 1.07 10.79
C ASN A 29 19.42 0.12 11.56
N GLY A 30 20.58 -0.20 10.96
CA GLY A 30 21.56 -1.11 11.54
C GLY A 30 21.05 -2.53 11.78
N CYS A 31 20.05 -2.99 11.05
CA CYS A 31 19.63 -4.38 10.97
C CYS A 31 19.93 -4.96 9.59
N ILE A 32 20.35 -6.22 9.53
CA ILE A 32 20.28 -7.00 8.28
C ILE A 32 19.03 -7.86 8.25
N PHE A 33 18.41 -7.92 7.08
CA PHE A 33 17.22 -8.72 6.83
C PHE A 33 17.54 -9.82 5.82
N ILE A 34 17.27 -11.07 6.21
CA ILE A 34 17.59 -12.29 5.47
C ILE A 34 16.30 -13.03 5.15
N GLU A 35 16.03 -13.28 3.86
CA GLU A 35 14.90 -14.08 3.39
C GLU A 35 15.29 -15.56 3.40
N ASP A 36 14.72 -16.33 4.34
CA ASP A 36 15.02 -17.75 4.51
C ASP A 36 14.52 -18.60 3.32
N ASP A 37 15.39 -19.41 2.72
CA ASP A 37 15.09 -20.24 1.55
C ASP A 37 14.10 -21.37 1.85
N GLY A 38 14.07 -21.87 3.09
CA GLY A 38 13.19 -22.96 3.49
C GLY A 38 11.78 -22.49 3.78
N THR A 39 11.65 -21.38 4.49
CA THR A 39 10.37 -20.87 5.01
C THR A 39 9.83 -19.66 4.26
N GLY A 40 10.66 -18.98 3.45
CA GLY A 40 10.32 -17.72 2.79
C GLY A 40 10.15 -16.54 3.76
N LYS A 41 10.37 -16.76 5.06
CA LYS A 41 10.20 -15.73 6.10
C LYS A 41 11.44 -14.87 6.19
N CYS A 42 11.22 -13.59 6.46
CA CYS A 42 12.31 -12.68 6.78
C CYS A 42 12.78 -12.89 8.23
N PHE A 43 14.06 -13.23 8.37
CA PHE A 43 14.83 -13.30 9.61
C PHE A 43 15.65 -12.01 9.76
N GLU A 44 15.66 -11.43 10.95
CA GLU A 44 16.30 -10.15 11.23
C GLU A 44 17.45 -10.35 12.21
N ILE A 45 18.58 -9.70 11.94
CA ILE A 45 19.69 -9.56 12.90
C ILE A 45 19.93 -8.08 13.14
N LEU A 46 19.66 -7.64 14.37
CA LEU A 46 20.06 -6.33 14.86
C LEU A 46 21.59 -6.28 14.99
N LEU A 47 22.21 -5.26 14.39
CA LEU A 47 23.66 -5.02 14.43
C LEU A 47 24.01 -3.77 15.26
N ILE A 48 23.04 -2.89 15.53
CA ILE A 48 23.24 -1.72 16.40
C ILE A 48 23.65 -2.19 17.78
N GLU A 49 24.65 -1.51 18.37
CA GLU A 49 25.19 -1.81 19.71
C GLU A 49 25.83 -3.21 19.85
N LYS A 50 25.93 -4.00 18.77
CA LYS A 50 26.57 -5.31 18.76
C LYS A 50 27.97 -5.25 18.16
N GLN A 51 28.89 -6.01 18.72
CA GLN A 51 30.21 -6.21 18.15
C GLN A 51 30.15 -7.23 17.01
N CYS A 52 31.02 -7.06 16.01
CA CYS A 52 31.15 -7.99 14.90
C CYS A 52 32.60 -8.48 14.81
N GLY A 53 32.81 -9.78 14.87
CA GLY A 53 34.12 -10.41 14.85
C GLY A 53 34.23 -11.47 13.75
N LYS A 54 35.46 -11.78 13.34
CA LYS A 54 35.74 -12.89 12.43
C LYS A 54 35.92 -14.18 13.23
N SER A 55 35.28 -15.26 12.78
CA SER A 55 35.57 -16.63 13.26
C SER A 55 36.27 -17.45 12.15
N GLU A 56 36.45 -18.76 12.36
CA GLU A 56 37.09 -19.64 11.39
C GLU A 56 36.36 -19.64 10.03
N ARG A 57 37.12 -19.58 8.93
CA ARG A 57 36.63 -19.63 7.53
C ARG A 57 35.70 -18.48 7.15
N HIS A 58 34.47 -18.78 6.69
CA HIS A 58 33.50 -17.87 6.08
C HIS A 58 32.43 -17.35 7.07
N VAL A 59 32.76 -17.35 8.36
CA VAL A 59 31.82 -17.02 9.45
C VAL A 59 32.16 -15.67 10.09
N ALA A 60 31.14 -14.82 10.26
CA ALA A 60 31.17 -13.64 11.11
C ALA A 60 30.35 -13.92 12.39
N ILE A 61 30.83 -13.44 13.53
CA ILE A 61 30.11 -13.53 14.81
C ILE A 61 29.60 -12.13 15.15
N VAL A 62 28.29 -11.99 15.32
CA VAL A 62 27.63 -10.76 15.76
C VAL A 62 27.14 -10.97 17.18
N TYR A 63 27.59 -10.17 18.13
CA TYR A 63 27.37 -10.45 19.54
C TYR A 63 27.28 -9.21 20.43
N ASP A 64 26.53 -9.35 21.52
CA ASP A 64 26.50 -8.46 22.68
C ASP A 64 26.47 -9.30 23.97
N ASP A 65 26.23 -8.67 25.13
CA ASP A 65 26.16 -9.37 26.43
C ASP A 65 24.94 -10.32 26.57
N ILE A 66 23.98 -10.27 25.63
CA ILE A 66 22.68 -10.92 25.70
C ILE A 66 22.51 -11.98 24.60
N GLU A 67 23.01 -11.72 23.40
CA GLU A 67 22.81 -12.55 22.22
C GLU A 67 24.09 -12.70 21.40
N GLU A 68 24.31 -13.92 20.89
CA GLU A 68 25.43 -14.23 20.01
C GLU A 68 24.91 -14.97 18.76
N TYR A 69 25.24 -14.47 17.59
CA TYR A 69 24.89 -15.04 16.29
C TYR A 69 26.13 -15.37 15.47
N ALA A 70 26.13 -16.52 14.80
CA ALA A 70 27.11 -16.86 13.78
C ALA A 70 26.46 -16.73 12.39
N VAL A 71 26.99 -15.84 11.56
CA VAL A 71 26.54 -15.59 10.19
C VAL A 71 27.57 -16.16 9.22
N CYS A 72 27.22 -17.28 8.61
CA CYS A 72 28.04 -18.02 7.66
C CYS A 72 27.71 -17.59 6.23
N PHE A 73 28.71 -17.06 5.52
CA PHE A 73 28.56 -16.63 4.12
C PHE A 73 29.15 -17.65 3.15
N GLU A 74 28.84 -17.52 1.86
CA GLU A 74 29.38 -18.44 0.84
C GLU A 74 30.90 -18.35 0.67
N THR A 75 31.48 -17.18 0.95
CA THR A 75 32.91 -16.93 0.78
C THR A 75 33.47 -16.07 1.92
N GLU A 76 34.77 -16.24 2.19
CA GLU A 76 35.49 -15.40 3.16
C GLU A 76 35.49 -13.93 2.76
N LYS A 77 35.44 -13.63 1.45
CA LYS A 77 35.32 -12.27 0.92
C LYS A 77 34.02 -11.60 1.35
N ILE A 78 32.88 -12.28 1.20
CA ILE A 78 31.57 -11.75 1.62
C ILE A 78 31.54 -11.55 3.14
N ARG A 79 32.14 -12.48 3.89
CA ARG A 79 32.30 -12.35 5.35
C ARG A 79 33.12 -11.11 5.71
N ASP A 80 34.25 -10.90 5.04
CA ASP A 80 35.12 -9.74 5.29
C ASP A 80 34.40 -8.43 4.93
N ASP A 81 33.68 -8.38 3.80
CA ASP A 81 32.85 -7.23 3.41
C ASP A 81 31.75 -6.94 4.45
N PHE A 82 31.15 -7.98 5.04
CA PHE A 82 30.14 -7.85 6.08
C PHE A 82 30.71 -7.27 7.37
N VAL A 83 31.84 -7.80 7.85
CA VAL A 83 32.50 -7.31 9.07
C VAL A 83 32.92 -5.84 8.89
N GLU A 84 33.54 -5.50 7.76
CA GLU A 84 33.93 -4.12 7.45
C GLU A 84 32.70 -3.19 7.39
N PHE A 85 31.59 -3.65 6.79
CA PHE A 85 30.34 -2.90 6.75
C PHE A 85 29.80 -2.60 8.16
N VAL A 86 29.77 -3.60 9.06
CA VAL A 86 29.27 -3.40 10.42
C VAL A 86 30.17 -2.45 11.20
N GLU A 87 31.48 -2.64 11.15
CA GLU A 87 32.45 -1.79 11.87
C GLU A 87 32.43 -0.34 11.37
N ARG A 88 32.42 -0.12 10.05
CA ARG A 88 32.53 1.22 9.46
C ARG A 88 31.18 1.94 9.32
N ASP A 89 30.18 1.28 8.74
CA ASP A 89 28.95 1.93 8.28
C ASP A 89 27.82 1.88 9.33
N ILE A 90 27.89 0.96 10.30
CA ILE A 90 26.94 0.83 11.41
C ILE A 90 27.54 1.36 12.72
N LEU A 91 28.66 0.81 13.20
CA LEU A 91 29.28 1.17 14.48
C LEU A 91 30.11 2.47 14.43
N GLY A 92 30.70 2.79 13.29
CA GLY A 92 31.48 4.02 13.08
C GLY A 92 30.68 5.33 13.18
N LYS A 93 29.36 5.27 13.38
CA LYS A 93 28.47 6.44 13.45
C LYS A 93 28.34 7.08 14.84
N ASP A 94 28.87 6.47 15.90
CA ASP A 94 28.77 7.00 17.27
C ASP A 94 29.79 8.10 17.62
N GLY A 95 30.58 8.59 16.67
CA GLY A 95 31.74 9.44 16.97
C GLY A 95 31.89 10.77 16.23
N MET A 96 31.25 11.01 15.07
CA MET A 96 31.52 12.21 14.26
C MET A 96 30.25 12.72 13.59
N GLY A 97 29.98 14.01 13.81
CA GLY A 97 28.89 14.74 13.20
C GLY A 97 28.98 14.79 11.68
N ILE A 98 27.80 15.03 11.10
CA ILE A 98 27.51 15.42 9.72
C ILE A 98 28.72 16.06 9.04
N GLU A 99 29.44 15.31 8.21
CA GLU A 99 30.17 15.82 7.05
C GLU A 99 30.57 14.65 6.13
N GLU A 100 30.14 14.76 4.88
CA GLU A 100 30.61 14.05 3.67
C GLU A 100 31.27 12.67 3.87
N ALA A 101 30.49 11.59 3.80
CA ALA A 101 31.01 10.30 3.34
C ALA A 101 31.19 10.33 1.80
N SER A 102 32.11 11.18 1.36
CA SER A 102 32.80 11.08 0.07
C SER A 102 33.50 9.72 -0.01
N GLU A 103 33.35 9.07 -1.15
CA GLU A 103 34.18 7.98 -1.69
C GLU A 103 35.02 7.16 -0.69
N ARG A 104 34.51 5.99 -0.23
CA ARG A 104 35.25 4.70 -0.10
C ARG A 104 34.45 3.67 0.70
N GLY A 105 34.17 2.56 0.04
CA GLY A 105 33.50 1.38 0.59
C GLY A 105 32.79 0.59 -0.50
N ALA A 106 33.55 0.02 -1.44
CA ALA A 106 33.01 -0.80 -2.53
C ALA A 106 32.66 -2.22 -2.03
N GLY A 107 31.64 -2.32 -1.18
CA GLY A 107 31.15 -3.59 -0.62
C GLY A 107 29.70 -3.86 -1.01
N VAL A 108 29.33 -5.13 -1.13
CA VAL A 108 27.97 -5.55 -1.53
C VAL A 108 26.89 -5.08 -0.53
N PHE A 109 27.23 -5.01 0.78
CA PHE A 109 26.32 -4.57 1.83
C PHE A 109 26.09 -3.05 1.85
N SER A 110 27.11 -2.23 1.61
CA SER A 110 26.95 -0.78 1.49
C SER A 110 26.09 -0.39 0.28
N SER A 111 26.11 -1.20 -0.79
CA SER A 111 25.21 -1.05 -1.95
C SER A 111 23.75 -1.37 -1.60
N LEU A 112 23.50 -2.47 -0.88
CA LEU A 112 22.16 -2.86 -0.40
C LEU A 112 21.53 -1.78 0.51
N LEU A 113 22.33 -1.15 1.38
CA LEU A 113 21.87 -0.04 2.23
C LEU A 113 21.42 1.20 1.42
N ARG A 114 22.07 1.49 0.29
CA ARG A 114 21.73 2.67 -0.54
C ARG A 114 20.42 2.47 -1.28
N THR A 115 20.21 1.31 -1.91
CA THR A 115 19.01 1.02 -2.72
C THR A 115 17.70 1.16 -1.94
N SER A 116 17.72 0.93 -0.63
CA SER A 116 16.54 0.98 0.23
C SER A 116 15.99 2.41 0.47
N LYS A 117 16.78 3.46 0.22
CA LYS A 117 16.43 4.87 0.54
C LYS A 117 15.56 5.59 -0.51
N TYR A 118 15.35 5.02 -1.70
CA TYR A 118 14.82 5.75 -2.86
C TYR A 118 13.36 5.45 -3.20
N MET A 119 12.60 4.86 -2.27
CA MET A 119 11.16 4.60 -2.42
C MET A 119 10.26 5.78 -1.98
N ASP A 120 10.86 6.95 -1.71
CA ASP A 120 10.20 8.21 -1.30
C ASP A 120 9.95 9.13 -2.52
N ALA A 121 8.70 9.56 -2.73
CA ALA A 121 8.27 10.42 -3.83
C ALA A 121 8.96 11.80 -3.85
N SER A 122 9.33 12.34 -2.68
CA SER A 122 10.07 13.60 -2.55
C SER A 122 11.52 13.46 -3.01
N VAL A 123 12.13 12.29 -2.77
CA VAL A 123 13.47 11.93 -3.24
C VAL A 123 13.44 11.68 -4.74
N PHE A 124 12.43 10.97 -5.26
CA PHE A 124 12.24 10.76 -6.69
C PHE A 124 12.14 12.09 -7.46
N GLY A 125 11.30 13.02 -6.99
CA GLY A 125 11.15 14.35 -7.60
C GLY A 125 12.45 15.14 -7.67
N LYS A 126 13.25 15.13 -6.59
CA LYS A 126 14.58 15.77 -6.54
C LYS A 126 15.59 15.13 -7.50
N MET A 127 15.56 13.80 -7.64
CA MET A 127 16.44 13.08 -8.55
C MET A 127 16.16 13.43 -10.03
N LEU A 128 14.93 13.84 -10.36
CA LEU A 128 14.56 14.34 -11.70
C LEU A 128 15.02 15.78 -11.99
N GLU A 129 15.70 16.46 -11.06
CA GLU A 129 16.20 17.83 -11.27
C GLU A 129 17.62 17.87 -11.85
N SER A 130 18.31 16.73 -11.90
CA SER A 130 19.69 16.66 -12.38
C SER A 130 19.92 15.44 -13.28
N ARG A 131 20.89 15.57 -14.20
CA ARG A 131 21.31 14.48 -15.09
C ARG A 131 21.79 13.26 -14.31
N ASP A 132 22.61 13.48 -13.28
CA ASP A 132 23.18 12.42 -12.46
C ASP A 132 22.11 11.68 -11.66
N GLY A 133 21.13 12.41 -11.09
CA GLY A 133 19.99 11.81 -10.41
C GLY A 133 19.14 10.91 -11.32
N VAL A 134 18.92 11.31 -12.57
CA VAL A 134 18.23 10.47 -13.57
C VAL A 134 19.04 9.22 -13.92
N LEU A 135 20.37 9.33 -14.07
CA LEU A 135 21.22 8.16 -14.34
C LEU A 135 21.24 7.19 -13.17
N ASP A 136 21.25 7.70 -11.94
CA ASP A 136 21.20 6.87 -10.74
C ASP A 136 19.86 6.15 -10.62
N LEU A 137 18.75 6.81 -10.95
CA LEU A 137 17.44 6.15 -11.07
C LEU A 137 17.47 5.03 -12.12
N LEU A 138 18.02 5.28 -13.31
CA LEU A 138 18.07 4.28 -14.38
C LEU A 138 18.97 3.08 -14.06
N ARG A 139 19.99 3.22 -13.22
CA ARG A 139 20.86 2.10 -12.80
C ARG A 139 20.18 1.14 -11.81
N MET A 140 19.00 1.49 -11.30
CA MET A 140 18.31 0.75 -10.24
C MET A 140 17.24 -0.24 -10.75
N GLU A 141 16.94 -0.23 -12.05
CA GLU A 141 16.06 -1.14 -12.80
C GLU A 141 14.64 -1.41 -12.25
N SER A 142 13.63 -0.75 -12.85
CA SER A 142 12.24 -1.25 -12.92
C SER A 142 11.48 -0.67 -14.13
N PHE A 143 10.48 -1.38 -14.65
CA PHE A 143 9.66 -0.90 -15.79
C PHE A 143 8.80 0.32 -15.43
N HIS A 144 8.31 0.40 -14.19
CA HIS A 144 7.53 1.55 -13.71
C HIS A 144 8.38 2.81 -13.67
N LEU A 145 9.64 2.68 -13.21
CA LEU A 145 10.60 3.78 -13.25
C LEU A 145 10.85 4.25 -14.68
N PHE A 146 10.95 3.33 -15.63
CA PHE A 146 11.09 3.67 -17.05
C PHE A 146 9.87 4.42 -17.62
N ARG A 147 8.63 4.03 -17.25
CA ARG A 147 7.41 4.75 -17.62
C ARG A 147 7.34 6.14 -16.99
N MET A 148 7.55 6.25 -15.69
CA MET A 148 7.52 7.53 -14.97
C MET A 148 8.55 8.52 -15.55
N LEU A 149 9.70 8.01 -15.97
CA LEU A 149 10.71 8.81 -16.67
C LEU A 149 10.27 9.21 -18.09
N LEU A 150 9.53 8.37 -18.81
CA LEU A 150 8.92 8.73 -20.10
C LEU A 150 7.83 9.79 -19.95
N GLU A 151 7.01 9.72 -18.90
CA GLU A 151 5.98 10.73 -18.58
C GLU A 151 6.62 12.09 -18.22
N ASN A 152 7.84 12.07 -17.66
CA ASN A 152 8.67 13.25 -17.45
C ASN A 152 9.66 13.49 -18.61
N GLY A 153 9.42 12.88 -19.78
CA GLY A 153 10.41 12.73 -20.83
C GLY A 153 10.93 14.04 -21.41
N GLU A 154 10.12 15.11 -21.44
CA GLU A 154 10.55 16.45 -21.89
C GLU A 154 11.63 17.02 -20.95
N LYS A 155 11.34 17.01 -19.65
CA LYS A 155 12.26 17.46 -18.60
C LYS A 155 13.55 16.64 -18.63
N VAL A 156 13.43 15.32 -18.77
CA VAL A 156 14.60 14.44 -18.85
C VAL A 156 15.41 14.70 -20.13
N PHE A 157 14.78 14.83 -21.30
CA PHE A 157 15.50 15.07 -22.55
C PHE A 157 16.24 16.41 -22.54
N GLU A 158 15.64 17.44 -21.93
CA GLU A 158 16.26 18.75 -21.71
C GLU A 158 17.53 18.62 -20.85
N LEU A 159 17.49 17.87 -19.74
CA LEU A 159 18.66 17.61 -18.87
C LEU A 159 19.82 16.94 -19.61
N PHE A 160 19.53 16.16 -20.65
CA PHE A 160 20.54 15.47 -21.47
C PHE A 160 20.88 16.21 -22.77
N GLY A 161 20.37 17.43 -22.97
CA GLY A 161 20.67 18.25 -24.15
C GLY A 161 20.15 17.65 -25.47
N VAL A 162 19.10 16.82 -25.40
CA VAL A 162 18.49 16.22 -26.58
C VAL A 162 17.58 17.25 -27.25
N SER A 163 17.83 17.53 -28.53
CA SER A 163 17.01 18.48 -29.30
C SER A 163 15.53 18.09 -29.30
N PHE A 164 14.65 19.05 -29.02
CA PHE A 164 13.18 18.93 -29.08
C PHE A 164 12.64 18.48 -30.45
N SER A 165 13.47 18.47 -31.49
CA SER A 165 13.14 17.86 -32.79
C SER A 165 13.04 16.32 -32.75
N ASN A 166 13.61 15.68 -31.71
CA ASN A 166 13.51 14.25 -31.49
C ASN A 166 12.22 13.93 -30.72
N LYS A 167 11.45 12.95 -31.21
CA LYS A 167 10.24 12.48 -30.52
C LYS A 167 10.61 11.69 -29.25
N ILE A 168 9.88 11.94 -28.17
CA ILE A 168 10.01 11.21 -26.90
C ILE A 168 9.29 9.86 -27.05
N THR A 169 10.06 8.84 -27.41
CA THR A 169 9.58 7.46 -27.52
C THR A 169 10.43 6.54 -26.62
N PRO A 170 9.97 5.34 -26.25
CA PRO A 170 10.76 4.37 -25.50
C PRO A 170 12.13 4.09 -26.14
N TYR A 171 12.14 3.96 -27.47
CA TYR A 171 13.38 3.77 -28.22
C TYR A 171 14.23 5.04 -28.27
N GLY A 172 13.61 6.23 -28.37
CA GLY A 172 14.30 7.51 -28.30
C GLY A 172 14.97 7.73 -26.94
N PHE A 173 14.26 7.45 -25.84
CA PHE A 173 14.78 7.54 -24.48
C PHE A 173 15.94 6.55 -24.28
N TYR A 174 15.79 5.32 -24.75
CA TYR A 174 16.89 4.36 -24.73
C TYR A 174 18.11 4.85 -25.52
N ARG A 175 17.93 5.30 -26.77
CA ARG A 175 19.05 5.70 -27.63
C ARG A 175 19.76 6.96 -27.15
N GLU A 176 19.00 7.93 -26.65
CA GLU A 176 19.53 9.25 -26.31
C GLU A 176 19.95 9.38 -24.84
N VAL A 177 19.33 8.62 -23.93
CA VAL A 177 19.59 8.69 -22.48
C VAL A 177 20.27 7.42 -21.96
N VAL A 178 19.75 6.22 -22.24
CA VAL A 178 20.29 4.97 -21.66
C VAL A 178 21.61 4.55 -22.34
N ALA A 179 21.56 4.24 -23.64
CA ALA A 179 22.68 3.65 -24.39
C ALA A 179 23.91 4.55 -24.52
N LYS A 180 23.74 5.87 -24.35
CA LYS A 180 24.83 6.85 -24.42
C LYS A 180 25.49 7.15 -23.08
N ASN A 181 24.82 6.88 -21.96
CA ASN A 181 25.23 7.38 -20.65
C ASN A 181 25.39 6.29 -19.59
N LEU A 182 24.87 5.09 -19.84
CA LEU A 182 25.05 3.92 -18.99
C LEU A 182 26.03 2.93 -19.62
N ASP A 183 26.64 2.09 -18.79
CA ASP A 183 27.50 1.01 -19.26
C ASP A 183 26.73 -0.02 -20.11
N GLU A 184 27.48 -0.77 -20.92
CA GLU A 184 26.92 -1.69 -21.91
C GLU A 184 26.02 -2.77 -21.29
N ASP A 185 26.36 -3.25 -20.09
CA ASP A 185 25.60 -4.30 -19.41
C ASP A 185 24.25 -3.76 -18.90
N THR A 186 24.23 -2.58 -18.29
CA THR A 186 22.99 -1.91 -17.85
C THR A 186 22.12 -1.52 -19.05
N ALA A 187 22.73 -1.01 -20.13
CA ALA A 187 21.99 -0.67 -21.35
C ALA A 187 21.34 -1.90 -22.01
N ARG A 188 22.01 -3.07 -22.00
CA ARG A 188 21.46 -4.32 -22.55
C ARG A 188 20.19 -4.80 -21.87
N VAL A 189 19.98 -4.50 -20.59
CA VAL A 189 18.73 -4.87 -19.89
C VAL A 189 17.54 -4.08 -20.43
N TYR A 190 17.71 -2.78 -20.65
CA TYR A 190 16.73 -1.93 -21.33
C TYR A 190 16.55 -2.32 -22.80
N GLU A 191 17.60 -2.78 -23.47
CA GLU A 191 17.51 -3.31 -24.84
C GLU A 191 16.65 -4.58 -24.90
N GLY A 192 16.81 -5.52 -23.96
CA GLY A 192 15.98 -6.72 -23.86
C GLY A 192 14.50 -6.39 -23.64
N PHE A 193 14.23 -5.39 -22.81
CA PHE A 193 12.89 -4.82 -22.62
C PHE A 193 12.29 -4.28 -23.92
N LEU A 194 13.07 -3.52 -24.69
CA LEU A 194 12.65 -3.00 -25.99
C LEU A 194 12.47 -4.09 -27.04
N VAL A 195 13.28 -5.15 -27.05
CA VAL A 195 13.16 -6.26 -28.01
C VAL A 195 11.86 -7.05 -27.80
N MET A 196 11.36 -7.14 -26.56
CA MET A 196 10.05 -7.75 -26.27
C MET A 196 8.87 -6.90 -26.76
N MET A 197 9.05 -5.58 -26.87
CA MET A 197 8.14 -4.71 -27.60
C MET A 197 8.39 -4.88 -29.11
N SER A 198 7.37 -5.10 -29.93
CA SER A 198 7.64 -5.41 -31.34
C SER A 198 8.35 -4.25 -32.05
N LYS A 199 9.34 -4.53 -32.92
CA LYS A 199 10.07 -3.48 -33.68
C LYS A 199 9.16 -2.55 -34.50
N GLN A 200 7.98 -3.04 -34.91
CA GLN A 200 6.96 -2.24 -35.60
C GLN A 200 6.17 -1.32 -34.65
N GLU A 201 6.06 -1.65 -33.36
CA GLU A 201 5.44 -0.80 -32.34
C GLU A 201 6.42 0.28 -31.84
N LEU A 202 7.72 -0.03 -31.74
CA LEU A 202 8.77 0.93 -31.39
C LEU A 202 9.03 2.02 -32.45
N THR A 203 8.65 1.77 -33.70
CA THR A 203 8.83 2.69 -34.84
C THR A 203 7.57 3.48 -35.20
N ARG A 204 6.42 3.17 -34.58
CA ARG A 204 5.20 3.98 -34.71
C ARG A 204 5.34 5.24 -33.85
N ASN A 205 4.84 6.34 -34.38
CA ASN A 205 5.02 7.70 -33.83
C ASN A 205 4.25 7.98 -32.53
N GLU A 206 3.48 7.01 -32.03
CA GLU A 206 2.69 7.07 -30.80
C GLU A 206 3.35 6.12 -29.80
N SER A 207 3.83 6.65 -28.68
CA SER A 207 4.40 5.84 -27.61
C SER A 207 3.27 5.08 -26.95
N LYS A 208 2.99 3.87 -27.46
CA LYS A 208 1.98 2.99 -26.88
C LYS A 208 2.19 2.82 -25.37
N VAL A 209 3.43 2.86 -24.87
CA VAL A 209 3.74 2.73 -23.42
C VAL A 209 3.31 3.92 -22.57
N ALA A 210 3.39 5.14 -23.08
CA ALA A 210 2.94 6.33 -22.36
C ALA A 210 1.42 6.50 -22.43
N GLU A 211 0.80 5.95 -23.48
CA GLU A 211 -0.65 5.94 -23.72
C GLU A 211 -1.31 4.66 -23.21
N MET A 212 -0.52 3.68 -22.75
CA MET A 212 -1.03 2.43 -22.22
C MET A 212 -1.76 2.74 -20.93
N SER A 213 -3.01 2.32 -20.88
CA SER A 213 -3.76 2.24 -19.64
C SER A 213 -2.99 1.38 -18.62
N ASP A 214 -3.26 1.61 -17.34
CA ASP A 214 -2.69 0.79 -16.28
C ASP A 214 -3.04 -0.69 -16.45
N GLU A 215 -4.18 -1.03 -17.08
CA GLU A 215 -4.52 -2.38 -17.53
C GLU A 215 -3.56 -2.95 -18.59
N GLU A 216 -3.22 -2.17 -19.62
CA GLU A 216 -2.32 -2.64 -20.67
C GLU A 216 -0.89 -2.82 -20.16
N ILE A 217 -0.45 -1.95 -19.25
CA ILE A 217 0.83 -2.07 -18.55
C ILE A 217 0.86 -3.32 -17.67
N ARG A 218 -0.24 -3.61 -16.98
CA ARG A 218 -0.42 -4.82 -16.19
C ARG A 218 -0.32 -6.07 -17.03
N ASP A 219 -0.98 -6.11 -18.19
CA ASP A 219 -0.93 -7.26 -19.10
C ASP A 219 0.42 -7.42 -19.77
N PHE A 220 1.13 -6.32 -19.99
CA PHE A 220 2.48 -6.32 -20.53
C PHE A 220 3.52 -6.81 -19.49
N LEU A 221 3.44 -6.34 -18.25
CA LEU A 221 4.26 -6.82 -17.13
C LEU A 221 4.05 -8.31 -16.84
N LYS A 222 2.81 -8.81 -16.93
CA LYS A 222 2.51 -10.25 -16.84
C LYS A 222 3.23 -11.05 -17.93
N LYS A 223 3.33 -10.51 -19.15
CA LYS A 223 4.07 -11.14 -20.26
C LYS A 223 5.59 -11.11 -20.00
N CYS A 224 6.11 -10.05 -19.40
CA CYS A 224 7.51 -9.95 -18.98
C CYS A 224 7.89 -10.90 -17.83
N GLY A 225 6.92 -11.32 -16.99
CA GLY A 225 7.12 -12.30 -15.91
C GLY A 225 7.20 -13.76 -16.38
N GLY A 226 6.94 -14.04 -17.66
CA GLY A 226 6.87 -15.38 -18.22
C GLY A 226 8.23 -15.94 -18.68
N SER A 227 9.19 -16.09 -17.77
CA SER A 227 10.21 -17.19 -17.76
C SER A 227 11.46 -16.90 -16.92
N SER A 228 11.67 -15.69 -16.39
CA SER A 228 12.88 -15.42 -15.57
C SER A 228 12.84 -14.21 -14.61
N CYS A 229 11.70 -13.54 -14.37
CA CYS A 229 11.64 -12.31 -13.55
C CYS A 229 10.64 -12.38 -12.37
N LYS A 230 11.08 -12.11 -11.12
CA LYS A 230 10.31 -12.14 -9.85
C LYS A 230 9.42 -10.88 -9.64
N VAL A 231 8.52 -10.56 -10.55
CA VAL A 231 7.51 -9.49 -10.35
C VAL A 231 6.12 -10.11 -10.25
N GLY A 232 5.43 -9.96 -9.10
CA GLY A 232 3.97 -10.24 -9.00
C GLY A 232 3.48 -11.27 -7.96
N ASN A 233 4.22 -11.51 -6.86
CA ASN A 233 3.69 -12.25 -5.70
C ASN A 233 3.04 -11.24 -4.71
N VAL A 234 1.73 -11.30 -4.58
CA VAL A 234 0.92 -10.33 -3.81
C VAL A 234 1.08 -10.53 -2.32
N GLU A 235 1.26 -11.77 -1.91
CA GLU A 235 1.45 -12.21 -0.54
C GLU A 235 2.74 -11.58 0.03
N ALA A 236 3.81 -11.50 -0.77
CA ALA A 236 5.04 -10.83 -0.39
C ALA A 236 4.87 -9.30 -0.21
N TYR A 237 4.08 -8.65 -1.07
CA TYR A 237 3.77 -7.23 -0.92
C TYR A 237 2.89 -6.95 0.30
N LEU A 238 1.88 -7.81 0.55
CA LEU A 238 1.03 -7.75 1.73
C LEU A 238 1.86 -7.90 3.00
N GLU A 239 2.74 -8.91 3.06
CA GLU A 239 3.62 -9.12 4.20
C GLU A 239 4.54 -7.93 4.45
N ARG A 240 5.02 -7.28 3.38
CA ARG A 240 5.83 -6.07 3.45
C ARG A 240 5.07 -4.89 4.03
N ILE A 241 3.90 -4.54 3.48
CA ILE A 241 3.11 -3.42 4.03
C ILE A 241 2.68 -3.73 5.47
N TYR A 242 2.39 -4.97 5.80
CA TYR A 242 2.00 -5.40 7.13
C TYR A 242 3.06 -5.12 8.20
N ARG A 243 4.34 -5.15 7.84
CA ARG A 243 5.47 -4.85 8.73
C ARG A 243 5.86 -3.37 8.75
N ASP A 244 5.56 -2.63 7.69
CA ASP A 244 5.90 -1.22 7.54
C ASP A 244 4.78 -0.30 8.08
N ASN A 245 5.13 0.88 8.59
CA ASN A 245 4.18 1.87 9.11
C ASN A 245 4.17 3.18 8.32
N GLU A 246 5.25 3.51 7.60
CA GLU A 246 5.46 4.87 7.08
C GLU A 246 4.61 5.16 5.82
N TYR A 247 4.31 4.13 5.01
CA TYR A 247 3.52 4.25 3.76
C TYR A 247 2.44 3.17 3.62
N PHE A 248 1.93 2.69 4.77
CA PHE A 248 1.04 1.54 4.82
C PHE A 248 -0.19 1.70 3.92
N PHE A 249 -0.91 2.81 4.06
CA PHE A 249 -2.23 3.01 3.46
C PHE A 249 -2.13 3.34 1.96
N GLU A 250 -1.15 4.15 1.57
CA GLU A 250 -0.86 4.46 0.18
C GLU A 250 -0.42 3.20 -0.59
N THR A 251 0.50 2.41 -0.01
CA THR A 251 0.93 1.15 -0.64
C THR A 251 -0.21 0.14 -0.71
N PHE A 252 -1.05 0.05 0.34
CA PHE A 252 -2.25 -0.77 0.33
C PHE A 252 -3.19 -0.39 -0.82
N TYR A 253 -3.47 0.91 -1.00
CA TYR A 253 -4.28 1.41 -2.11
C TYR A 253 -3.72 0.97 -3.47
N TYR A 254 -2.43 1.22 -3.74
CA TYR A 254 -1.81 0.87 -5.02
C TYR A 254 -1.78 -0.64 -5.25
N LEU A 255 -1.57 -1.45 -4.22
CA LEU A 255 -1.64 -2.90 -4.35
C LEU A 255 -3.06 -3.37 -4.68
N CYS A 256 -4.09 -2.81 -4.03
CA CYS A 256 -5.48 -3.09 -4.37
C CYS A 256 -5.79 -2.71 -5.81
N PHE A 257 -5.29 -1.55 -6.25
CA PHE A 257 -5.49 -1.06 -7.60
C PHE A 257 -4.83 -1.95 -8.64
N ILE A 258 -3.56 -2.33 -8.46
CA ILE A 258 -2.75 -3.10 -9.42
C ILE A 258 -3.11 -4.60 -9.40
N PHE A 259 -3.35 -5.17 -8.23
CA PHE A 259 -3.51 -6.61 -8.02
C PHE A 259 -4.88 -7.01 -7.48
N ARG A 260 -5.91 -6.20 -7.73
CA ARG A 260 -7.30 -6.32 -7.27
C ARG A 260 -7.81 -7.74 -6.99
N GLU A 261 -7.80 -8.62 -7.98
CA GLU A 261 -8.31 -10.01 -7.83
C GLU A 261 -7.47 -10.84 -6.87
N LYS A 262 -6.14 -10.75 -6.95
CA LYS A 262 -5.24 -11.48 -6.06
C LYS A 262 -5.26 -10.91 -4.65
N MET A 263 -5.35 -9.58 -4.52
CA MET A 263 -5.47 -8.91 -3.23
C MET A 263 -6.78 -9.27 -2.54
N SER A 264 -7.91 -9.36 -3.26
CA SER A 264 -9.20 -9.72 -2.65
C SER A 264 -9.19 -11.13 -2.05
N GLU A 265 -8.31 -12.00 -2.54
CA GLU A 265 -8.08 -13.36 -2.00
C GLU A 265 -7.04 -13.39 -0.88
N ALA A 266 -5.93 -12.69 -1.03
CA ALA A 266 -4.78 -12.78 -0.12
C ALA A 266 -4.90 -11.87 1.11
N ILE A 267 -5.74 -10.83 1.06
CA ILE A 267 -5.75 -9.81 2.09
C ILE A 267 -6.32 -10.28 3.44
N ASP A 268 -5.70 -9.79 4.50
CA ASP A 268 -6.19 -9.80 5.87
C ASP A 268 -6.91 -8.49 6.19
N PHE A 269 -8.25 -8.53 6.13
CA PHE A 269 -9.09 -7.38 6.46
C PHE A 269 -8.97 -6.93 7.92
N ALA A 270 -8.75 -7.85 8.87
CA ALA A 270 -8.64 -7.51 10.28
C ALA A 270 -7.44 -6.58 10.51
N ARG A 271 -6.31 -6.90 9.87
CA ARG A 271 -5.08 -6.10 9.98
C ARG A 271 -5.19 -4.73 9.33
N ILE A 272 -5.80 -4.64 8.14
CA ILE A 272 -6.06 -3.35 7.48
C ILE A 272 -6.95 -2.48 8.37
N LEU A 273 -8.10 -3.02 8.80
CA LEU A 273 -9.09 -2.28 9.57
C LEU A 273 -8.57 -1.88 10.96
N TYR A 274 -7.77 -2.73 11.61
CA TYR A 274 -7.11 -2.39 12.88
C TYR A 274 -6.20 -1.17 12.72
N LYS A 275 -5.35 -1.15 11.68
CA LYS A 275 -4.50 0.01 11.40
C LYS A 275 -5.31 1.23 10.98
N THR A 276 -6.41 1.08 10.23
CA THR A 276 -7.26 2.22 9.91
C THR A 276 -7.86 2.88 11.16
N LYS A 277 -8.22 2.10 12.19
CA LYS A 277 -8.78 2.67 13.43
C LYS A 277 -7.84 3.65 14.12
N SER A 278 -6.51 3.47 14.03
CA SER A 278 -5.57 4.42 14.65
C SER A 278 -5.59 5.78 13.96
N LEU A 279 -5.88 5.85 12.66
CA LEU A 279 -6.03 7.12 11.92
C LEU A 279 -7.25 7.93 12.36
N ILE A 280 -8.33 7.24 12.72
CA ILE A 280 -9.62 7.87 13.06
C ILE A 280 -9.55 8.62 14.41
N GLY A 281 -8.57 8.27 15.26
CA GLY A 281 -8.33 8.91 16.56
C GLY A 281 -7.48 10.19 16.51
N GLU A 282 -6.78 10.44 15.41
CA GLU A 282 -5.89 11.60 15.24
C GLU A 282 -6.65 12.75 14.55
N LYS A 283 -6.59 13.96 15.10
CA LYS A 283 -7.50 15.08 14.75
C LYS A 283 -7.21 15.76 13.40
N SER A 284 -6.32 15.22 12.57
CA SER A 284 -5.98 15.76 11.25
C SER A 284 -6.67 14.95 10.16
N PHE A 285 -7.26 15.63 9.17
CA PHE A 285 -7.60 15.02 7.89
C PHE A 285 -6.29 14.54 7.26
N ASP A 286 -5.98 13.26 7.44
CA ASP A 286 -4.80 12.57 6.93
C ASP A 286 -5.18 11.84 5.63
N ASP A 287 -4.39 12.05 4.58
CA ASP A 287 -4.54 11.36 3.29
C ASP A 287 -4.51 9.83 3.44
N GLY A 288 -3.87 9.31 4.51
CA GLY A 288 -3.89 7.89 4.86
C GLY A 288 -5.29 7.29 5.01
N LEU A 289 -6.26 8.03 5.56
CA LEU A 289 -7.64 7.54 5.70
C LEU A 289 -8.34 7.51 4.34
N LEU A 290 -8.05 8.47 3.46
CA LEU A 290 -8.57 8.48 2.11
C LEU A 290 -8.03 7.27 1.32
N TYR A 291 -6.71 7.04 1.32
CA TYR A 291 -6.09 5.92 0.61
C TYR A 291 -6.68 4.58 1.03
N VAL A 292 -6.88 4.35 2.33
CA VAL A 292 -7.43 3.06 2.78
C VAL A 292 -8.89 2.90 2.38
N ILE A 293 -9.69 3.96 2.41
CA ILE A 293 -11.10 3.90 2.00
C ILE A 293 -11.18 3.62 0.49
N GLU A 294 -10.35 4.26 -0.33
CA GLU A 294 -10.29 4.00 -1.77
C GLU A 294 -9.81 2.57 -2.08
N GLY A 295 -8.79 2.09 -1.36
CA GLY A 295 -8.33 0.70 -1.48
C GLY A 295 -9.43 -0.31 -1.12
N LEU A 296 -10.21 -0.03 -0.07
CA LEU A 296 -11.35 -0.85 0.32
C LEU A 296 -12.45 -0.85 -0.76
N TYR A 297 -12.77 0.28 -1.38
CA TYR A 297 -13.73 0.31 -2.50
C TYR A 297 -13.30 -0.62 -3.65
N VAL A 298 -12.02 -0.58 -4.03
CA VAL A 298 -11.48 -1.43 -5.09
C VAL A 298 -11.64 -2.91 -4.75
N LEU A 299 -11.31 -3.32 -3.53
CA LEU A 299 -11.37 -4.73 -3.11
C LEU A 299 -12.79 -5.23 -2.95
N LEU A 300 -13.65 -4.45 -2.28
CA LEU A 300 -14.98 -4.87 -1.91
C LEU A 300 -15.86 -5.19 -3.12
N ASP A 301 -15.68 -4.47 -4.21
CA ASP A 301 -16.36 -4.71 -5.49
C ASP A 301 -15.99 -6.07 -6.16
N VAL A 302 -14.85 -6.69 -5.83
CA VAL A 302 -14.41 -7.99 -6.40
C VAL A 302 -14.25 -9.10 -5.36
N CYS A 303 -14.54 -8.81 -4.09
CA CYS A 303 -14.38 -9.81 -3.05
C CYS A 303 -15.35 -10.96 -3.25
N LYS A 304 -14.84 -12.18 -3.07
CA LYS A 304 -15.67 -13.37 -2.96
C LYS A 304 -16.57 -13.26 -1.71
N PRO A 305 -17.76 -13.89 -1.70
CA PRO A 305 -18.71 -13.80 -0.60
C PRO A 305 -18.10 -14.08 0.79
N GLU A 306 -17.20 -15.06 0.89
CA GLU A 306 -16.58 -15.48 2.15
C GLU A 306 -15.63 -14.40 2.70
N LYS A 307 -14.92 -13.69 1.82
CA LYS A 307 -14.04 -12.58 2.18
C LYS A 307 -14.84 -11.33 2.57
N LEU A 308 -15.99 -11.11 1.94
CA LEU A 308 -16.93 -10.08 2.38
C LEU A 308 -17.45 -10.38 3.79
N ASP A 309 -17.78 -11.62 4.11
CA ASP A 309 -18.23 -11.99 5.46
C ASP A 309 -17.15 -11.70 6.51
N MET A 310 -15.88 -12.01 6.23
CA MET A 310 -14.75 -11.64 7.10
C MET A 310 -14.64 -10.11 7.29
N PHE A 311 -14.79 -9.33 6.22
CA PHE A 311 -14.80 -7.86 6.33
C PHE A 311 -15.92 -7.37 7.27
N TYR A 312 -17.14 -7.90 7.13
CA TYR A 312 -18.27 -7.50 7.96
C TYR A 312 -18.14 -7.90 9.44
N MET A 313 -17.37 -8.94 9.76
CA MET A 313 -17.05 -9.28 11.15
C MET A 313 -16.15 -8.22 11.81
N GLU A 314 -15.25 -7.60 11.07
CA GLU A 314 -14.19 -6.73 11.60
C GLU A 314 -14.50 -5.22 11.50
N VAL A 315 -15.32 -4.82 10.53
CA VAL A 315 -15.55 -3.40 10.18
C VAL A 315 -16.31 -2.61 11.25
N SER A 316 -17.03 -3.29 12.16
CA SER A 316 -17.90 -2.65 13.16
C SER A 316 -17.20 -1.52 13.93
N GLY A 317 -16.02 -1.77 14.48
CA GLY A 317 -15.29 -0.78 15.27
C GLY A 317 -14.65 0.35 14.45
N LEU A 318 -14.68 0.29 13.11
CA LEU A 318 -14.30 1.43 12.27
C LEU A 318 -15.31 2.57 12.45
N PHE A 319 -16.58 2.23 12.63
CA PHE A 319 -17.67 3.19 12.73
C PHE A 319 -17.87 3.75 14.14
N ASP A 320 -17.00 3.49 15.11
CA ASP A 320 -17.16 4.02 16.48
C ASP A 320 -17.15 5.55 16.53
N SER A 321 -16.47 6.21 15.58
CA SER A 321 -16.39 7.68 15.45
C SER A 321 -17.14 8.22 14.23
N LEU A 322 -18.16 7.50 13.75
CA LEU A 322 -18.96 7.86 12.56
C LEU A 322 -19.50 9.30 12.58
N GLU A 323 -19.87 9.79 13.76
CA GLU A 323 -20.44 11.11 13.99
C GLU A 323 -19.51 12.22 13.52
N SER A 324 -18.20 12.09 13.76
CA SER A 324 -17.20 13.15 13.53
C SER A 324 -16.47 13.04 12.20
N HIS A 325 -16.71 11.98 11.42
CA HIS A 325 -15.92 11.66 10.21
C HIS A 325 -16.79 11.49 8.96
N PRO A 326 -16.79 12.47 8.03
CA PRO A 326 -17.54 12.40 6.78
C PRO A 326 -17.16 11.21 5.88
N ASP A 327 -15.89 10.80 5.86
CA ASP A 327 -15.44 9.69 5.00
C ASP A 327 -15.97 8.33 5.48
N LEU A 328 -16.12 8.16 6.80
CA LEU A 328 -16.79 6.99 7.36
C LEU A 328 -18.29 6.98 7.04
N GLN A 329 -18.93 8.16 7.04
CA GLN A 329 -20.32 8.30 6.59
C GLN A 329 -20.46 7.92 5.11
N ASN A 330 -19.52 8.34 4.25
CA ASN A 330 -19.49 7.97 2.84
C ASN A 330 -19.25 6.47 2.63
N LEU A 331 -18.30 5.88 3.35
CA LEU A 331 -18.04 4.44 3.31
C LEU A 331 -19.29 3.63 3.69
N LEU A 332 -19.98 4.00 4.77
CA LEU A 332 -21.21 3.31 5.17
C LEU A 332 -22.32 3.42 4.11
N LEU A 333 -22.46 4.57 3.46
CA LEU A 333 -23.41 4.74 2.35
C LEU A 333 -23.04 3.86 1.15
N TYR A 334 -21.76 3.77 0.81
CA TYR A 334 -21.26 2.86 -0.23
C TYR A 334 -21.59 1.41 0.11
N LEU A 335 -21.35 0.98 1.35
CA LEU A 335 -21.69 -0.38 1.80
C LEU A 335 -23.19 -0.64 1.75
N LEU A 336 -24.04 0.34 2.09
CA LEU A 336 -25.50 0.18 2.00
C LEU A 336 -25.97 0.04 0.54
N ALA A 337 -25.38 0.81 -0.37
CA ALA A 337 -25.74 0.80 -1.78
C ALA A 337 -25.34 -0.51 -2.47
N ASN A 338 -24.12 -1.01 -2.22
CA ASN A 338 -23.57 -2.16 -2.92
C ASN A 338 -23.84 -3.49 -2.20
N HIS A 339 -23.85 -3.49 -0.86
CA HIS A 339 -23.91 -4.70 -0.03
C HIS A 339 -25.12 -4.69 0.93
N GLY A 340 -26.21 -4.04 0.52
CA GLY A 340 -27.27 -3.61 1.44
C GLY A 340 -27.84 -4.65 2.39
N PHE A 341 -27.92 -5.94 2.01
CA PHE A 341 -28.36 -6.99 2.96
C PHE A 341 -27.41 -7.12 4.16
N ARG A 342 -26.12 -7.38 3.91
CA ARG A 342 -25.09 -7.55 4.94
C ARG A 342 -24.89 -6.26 5.75
N THR A 343 -24.91 -5.11 5.08
CA THR A 343 -24.75 -3.82 5.77
C THR A 343 -25.90 -3.54 6.73
N ARG A 344 -27.15 -3.85 6.34
CA ARG A 344 -28.30 -3.69 7.24
C ARG A 344 -28.25 -4.64 8.42
N GLU A 345 -27.77 -5.87 8.22
CA GLU A 345 -27.54 -6.82 9.30
C GLU A 345 -26.46 -6.33 10.28
N LEU A 346 -25.33 -5.83 9.77
CA LEU A 346 -24.31 -5.16 10.59
C LEU A 346 -24.91 -4.02 11.43
N LEU A 347 -25.69 -3.14 10.79
CA LEU A 347 -26.30 -1.98 11.47
C LEU A 347 -27.24 -2.38 12.62
N VAL A 348 -27.99 -3.47 12.46
CA VAL A 348 -28.86 -4.03 13.50
C VAL A 348 -28.01 -4.67 14.61
N ASN A 349 -27.09 -5.56 14.25
CA ASN A 349 -26.33 -6.35 15.22
C ASN A 349 -25.38 -5.51 16.09
N THR A 350 -24.88 -4.40 15.56
CA THR A 350 -23.96 -3.49 16.28
C THR A 350 -24.68 -2.36 17.01
N GLY A 351 -26.00 -2.21 16.82
CA GLY A 351 -26.76 -1.06 17.32
C GLY A 351 -26.47 0.26 16.60
N LEU A 352 -25.64 0.27 15.54
CA LEU A 352 -25.35 1.46 14.75
C LEU A 352 -26.63 2.07 14.14
N MET A 353 -27.62 1.26 13.77
CA MET A 353 -28.90 1.77 13.28
C MET A 353 -29.59 2.64 14.33
N GLU A 354 -29.65 2.17 15.56
CA GLU A 354 -30.22 2.95 16.65
C GLU A 354 -29.37 4.19 16.91
N ARG A 355 -28.05 4.09 16.89
CA ARG A 355 -27.16 5.24 17.13
C ARG A 355 -27.36 6.38 16.11
N ILE A 356 -27.43 6.04 14.82
CA ILE A 356 -27.66 7.00 13.72
C ILE A 356 -28.98 7.75 13.94
N PHE A 357 -30.05 7.03 14.31
CA PHE A 357 -31.41 7.59 14.40
C PHE A 357 -31.83 8.05 15.82
N ALA A 358 -31.13 7.64 16.87
CA ALA A 358 -31.35 8.04 18.26
C ALA A 358 -30.67 9.36 18.62
N SER A 359 -29.65 9.77 17.84
CA SER A 359 -28.96 11.04 18.06
C SER A 359 -29.95 12.20 18.00
N ARG A 360 -30.16 12.88 19.15
CA ARG A 360 -30.79 14.20 19.13
C ARG A 360 -29.81 15.10 18.37
N HIS A 361 -30.29 15.81 17.35
CA HIS A 361 -29.56 16.62 16.35
C HIS A 361 -28.62 17.73 16.84
N LYS A 362 -28.06 17.59 18.03
CA LYS A 362 -26.91 18.34 18.52
C LYS A 362 -25.57 17.63 18.25
N ASN A 363 -25.59 16.41 17.71
CA ASN A 363 -24.39 15.65 17.35
C ASN A 363 -24.12 15.72 15.84
N SER A 364 -22.83 15.68 15.52
CA SER A 364 -22.13 16.13 14.31
C SER A 364 -22.45 15.42 12.98
N MET A 365 -23.47 14.56 12.91
CA MET A 365 -23.81 13.80 11.69
C MET A 365 -24.54 14.66 10.65
N SER A 366 -24.21 14.46 9.37
CA SER A 366 -24.82 15.21 8.27
C SER A 366 -26.30 14.84 8.07
N PRO A 367 -27.23 15.82 7.98
CA PRO A 367 -28.63 15.56 7.64
C PRO A 367 -28.81 14.82 6.30
N VAL A 368 -27.91 15.07 5.33
CA VAL A 368 -27.91 14.37 4.03
C VAL A 368 -27.57 12.90 4.23
N PHE A 369 -26.58 12.58 5.07
CA PHE A 369 -26.22 11.21 5.40
C PHE A 369 -27.41 10.47 6.05
N ILE A 370 -28.02 11.07 7.08
CA ILE A 370 -29.18 10.48 7.78
C ILE A 370 -30.33 10.22 6.79
N SER A 371 -30.66 11.18 5.91
CA SER A 371 -31.70 11.00 4.89
C SER A 371 -31.38 9.90 3.89
N LYS A 372 -30.12 9.76 3.47
CA LYS A 372 -29.70 8.67 2.56
C LYS A 372 -29.79 7.31 3.23
N VAL A 373 -29.37 7.19 4.50
CA VAL A 373 -29.55 5.96 5.27
C VAL A 373 -31.03 5.63 5.42
N LEU A 374 -31.87 6.61 5.78
CA LEU A 374 -33.32 6.42 5.87
C LEU A 374 -33.90 5.88 4.56
N LEU A 375 -33.54 6.49 3.43
CA LEU A 375 -33.96 6.01 2.11
C LEU A 375 -33.59 4.53 1.91
N GLN A 376 -32.33 4.15 2.19
CA GLN A 376 -31.85 2.77 2.07
C GLN A 376 -32.53 1.76 3.01
N ILE A 377 -33.04 2.22 4.16
CA ILE A 377 -33.81 1.40 5.09
C ILE A 377 -35.25 1.24 4.63
N VAL A 378 -35.88 2.32 4.18
CA VAL A 378 -37.30 2.35 3.80
C VAL A 378 -37.56 1.69 2.45
N SER A 379 -36.65 1.85 1.50
CA SER A 379 -36.76 1.26 0.16
C SER A 379 -36.39 -0.21 0.12
N CYS A 380 -35.87 -0.76 1.22
CA CYS A 380 -35.45 -2.16 1.24
C CYS A 380 -36.66 -3.10 1.23
N GLY A 381 -36.56 -4.21 0.51
CA GLY A 381 -37.62 -5.24 0.50
C GLY A 381 -37.72 -6.06 1.81
N SER A 382 -36.93 -5.74 2.84
CA SER A 382 -36.80 -6.58 4.04
C SER A 382 -37.82 -6.22 5.12
N ARG A 383 -38.82 -7.09 5.29
CA ARG A 383 -39.80 -6.99 6.39
C ARG A 383 -39.16 -7.04 7.78
N PHE A 384 -38.07 -7.78 7.93
CA PHE A 384 -37.34 -7.87 9.20
C PHE A 384 -36.77 -6.50 9.59
N ILE A 385 -36.09 -5.84 8.66
CA ILE A 385 -35.51 -4.51 8.88
C ILE A 385 -36.61 -3.49 9.16
N HIS A 386 -37.69 -3.50 8.40
CA HIS A 386 -38.83 -2.61 8.64
C HIS A 386 -39.43 -2.82 10.03
N LYS A 387 -39.65 -4.07 10.45
CA LYS A 387 -40.15 -4.37 11.79
C LYS A 387 -39.21 -3.92 12.89
N TYR A 388 -37.90 -4.13 12.72
CA TYR A 388 -36.90 -3.64 13.68
C TYR A 388 -36.97 -2.12 13.82
N PHE A 389 -36.96 -1.40 12.70
CA PHE A 389 -37.00 0.05 12.66
C PHE A 389 -38.27 0.63 13.31
N ILE A 390 -39.43 0.04 13.01
CA ILE A 390 -40.73 0.43 13.59
C ILE A 390 -40.78 0.10 15.09
N ARG A 391 -40.38 -1.12 15.49
CA ARG A 391 -40.45 -1.59 16.88
C ARG A 391 -39.61 -0.72 17.82
N ASN A 392 -38.45 -0.26 17.35
CA ASN A 392 -37.55 0.60 18.11
C ASN A 392 -37.84 2.10 17.92
N ASP A 393 -38.90 2.44 17.20
CA ASP A 393 -39.37 3.80 16.98
C ASP A 393 -38.31 4.79 16.43
N LEU A 394 -37.45 4.29 15.52
CA LEU A 394 -36.26 5.01 15.08
C LEU A 394 -36.56 6.24 14.22
N PHE A 395 -37.76 6.38 13.67
CA PHE A 395 -38.11 7.55 12.87
C PHE A 395 -38.38 8.81 13.70
N ARG A 396 -38.70 8.66 15.00
CA ARG A 396 -39.19 9.74 15.86
C ARG A 396 -38.32 11.00 15.84
N ASN A 397 -37.00 10.84 15.90
CA ASN A 397 -36.07 11.99 15.91
C ASN A 397 -35.86 12.59 14.52
N VAL A 398 -35.96 11.78 13.46
CA VAL A 398 -35.86 12.25 12.07
C VAL A 398 -37.10 13.05 11.68
N ALA A 399 -38.28 12.61 12.10
CA ALA A 399 -39.55 13.31 11.90
C ALA A 399 -39.47 14.76 12.38
N GLY A 400 -38.82 15.00 13.53
CA GLY A 400 -38.63 16.33 14.10
C GLY A 400 -37.79 17.28 13.24
N MET A 401 -36.80 16.77 12.48
CA MET A 401 -35.92 17.59 11.62
C MET A 401 -36.68 18.26 10.48
N TYR A 402 -37.63 17.53 9.89
CA TYR A 402 -38.21 17.91 8.60
C TYR A 402 -39.58 18.59 8.71
N ARG A 403 -40.02 18.89 9.94
CA ARG A 403 -41.21 19.74 10.20
C ARG A 403 -41.09 21.15 9.63
N GLN A 404 -39.87 21.66 9.42
CA GLN A 404 -39.63 23.01 8.90
C GLN A 404 -39.66 23.11 7.36
N ARG A 405 -39.88 22.00 6.61
CA ARG A 405 -40.01 21.96 5.13
C ARG A 405 -38.98 22.82 4.38
N GLN A 406 -37.70 22.70 4.74
CA GLN A 406 -36.62 23.43 4.08
C GLN A 406 -36.40 22.87 2.67
N ARG A 407 -36.12 23.73 1.68
CA ARG A 407 -35.83 23.32 0.29
C ARG A 407 -34.35 22.99 0.12
N ASP A 408 -33.88 21.92 0.76
CA ASP A 408 -32.50 21.44 0.65
C ASP A 408 -32.41 19.99 0.15
N ALA A 409 -31.18 19.53 -0.12
CA ALA A 409 -30.92 18.18 -0.61
C ALA A 409 -31.35 17.10 0.41
N ALA A 410 -31.18 17.35 1.71
CA ALA A 410 -31.55 16.42 2.77
C ALA A 410 -33.07 16.18 2.82
N TYR A 411 -33.86 17.25 2.70
CA TYR A 411 -35.32 17.19 2.62
C TYR A 411 -35.81 16.51 1.34
N SER A 412 -35.13 16.74 0.21
CA SER A 412 -35.49 16.12 -1.07
C SER A 412 -35.32 14.60 -1.03
N ILE A 413 -34.21 14.11 -0.48
CA ILE A 413 -33.93 12.68 -0.27
C ILE A 413 -34.90 12.08 0.76
N PHE A 414 -35.22 12.83 1.82
CA PHE A 414 -36.22 12.42 2.80
C PHE A 414 -37.61 12.22 2.17
N LEU A 415 -38.07 13.14 1.31
CA LEU A 415 -39.34 13.00 0.60
C LEU A 415 -39.36 11.79 -0.33
N GLN A 416 -38.21 11.48 -0.95
CA GLN A 416 -38.06 10.25 -1.73
C GLN A 416 -38.28 9.02 -0.85
N ALA A 417 -37.66 8.96 0.34
CA ALA A 417 -37.86 7.86 1.27
C ALA A 417 -39.35 7.69 1.65
N PHE A 418 -40.05 8.81 1.90
CA PHE A 418 -41.50 8.80 2.18
C PHE A 418 -42.36 8.28 1.04
N THR A 419 -41.91 8.49 -0.20
CA THR A 419 -42.61 8.09 -1.42
C THR A 419 -42.37 6.60 -1.71
N GLU A 420 -41.16 6.11 -1.43
CA GLU A 420 -40.80 4.70 -1.61
C GLU A 420 -41.33 3.79 -0.49
N ALA A 421 -41.73 4.37 0.65
CA ALA A 421 -42.33 3.63 1.74
C ALA A 421 -43.63 2.92 1.32
N ASN A 422 -43.77 1.65 1.70
CA ASN A 422 -44.98 0.86 1.48
C ASN A 422 -45.40 0.08 2.74
N GLY A 423 -46.62 -0.47 2.74
CA GLY A 423 -47.15 -1.34 3.80
C GLY A 423 -47.08 -0.75 5.21
N ASP A 424 -46.58 -1.56 6.16
CA ASP A 424 -46.43 -1.18 7.58
C ASP A 424 -45.49 0.01 7.76
N MET A 425 -44.44 0.10 6.93
CA MET A 425 -43.49 1.22 6.98
C MET A 425 -44.17 2.52 6.57
N LYS A 426 -44.96 2.52 5.48
CA LYS A 426 -45.74 3.70 5.06
C LYS A 426 -46.70 4.15 6.16
N THR A 427 -47.44 3.21 6.73
CA THR A 427 -48.39 3.49 7.82
C THR A 427 -47.67 4.07 9.05
N TYR A 428 -46.49 3.56 9.39
CA TYR A 428 -45.68 4.08 10.49
C TYR A 428 -45.19 5.50 10.22
N LEU A 429 -44.61 5.77 9.04
CA LEU A 429 -44.13 7.10 8.67
C LEU A 429 -45.26 8.14 8.57
N ASP A 430 -46.42 7.75 8.03
CA ASP A 430 -47.57 8.66 7.87
C ASP A 430 -48.13 9.14 9.22
N LYS A 431 -48.06 8.31 10.28
CA LYS A 431 -48.44 8.74 11.65
C LYS A 431 -47.63 9.93 12.13
N TYR A 432 -46.34 9.96 11.79
CA TYR A 432 -45.44 11.06 12.13
C TYR A 432 -45.59 12.28 11.21
N ALA A 433 -46.11 12.11 9.99
CA ALA A 433 -46.44 13.22 9.10
C ALA A 433 -47.74 13.94 9.52
N GLN A 434 -48.63 13.24 10.25
CA GLN A 434 -49.90 13.76 10.75
C GLN A 434 -49.81 14.40 12.14
N SER A 435 -48.65 14.35 12.81
CA SER A 435 -48.41 14.84 14.18
C SER A 435 -47.28 15.85 14.28
#